data_AF-A0AAJ2WJ32-F1
#
_entry.id   AF-A0AAJ2WJ32-F1
#
_cell.length_a   1.000
_cell.length_b   1.000
_cell.length_c   1.000
_cell.angle_alpha   90.00
_cell.angle_beta   90.00
_cell.angle_gamma   90.00
#
_symmetry.space_group_name_H-M   'P 1'
#
loop_
_entity.id
_entity.type
_entity.pdbx_description
1 polymer ?
#
loop_
_entity_poly.entity_id
_entity_poly.type
_entity_poly.pdbx_seq_one_letter_code
_entity_poly.pdbx_strand_id
1 'polypeptide(L)'
;MNNADYTRKLLLENEIIIIDTSAVMDFEQLHQLVNRIEFLLLEFSKKIVVPKAVWIELMRHINSKKQDKQEKALRAVDIICMHPDIFEIKSEYIDHKEMLKTFVSDSKDGVVQNRSNYCRLT
;
A
#
# COMPACT_ATOMS: atom_id res chain seq x y z
N MET A 1 13.75 7.02 -23.40
CA MET A 1 13.78 6.49 -22.01
C MET A 1 12.87 5.28 -22.00
N ASN A 2 13.38 4.09 -21.65
CA ASN A 2 12.54 2.89 -21.60
C ASN A 2 11.78 2.83 -20.25
N ASN A 3 10.79 1.93 -20.13
CA ASN A 3 9.97 1.83 -18.92
C ASN A 3 10.78 1.47 -17.65
N ALA A 4 11.89 0.74 -17.79
CA ALA A 4 12.74 0.38 -16.66
C ALA A 4 13.55 1.58 -16.13
N ASP A 5 14.10 2.39 -17.03
CA ASP A 5 14.84 3.61 -16.67
C ASP A 5 13.93 4.63 -16.00
N TYR A 6 12.70 4.77 -16.50
CA TYR A 6 11.69 5.64 -15.88
C TYR A 6 11.29 5.16 -14.49
N THR A 7 11.04 3.85 -14.32
CA THR A 7 10.68 3.26 -13.02
C THR A 7 11.81 3.44 -12.01
N ARG A 8 13.06 3.17 -12.42
CA ARG A 8 14.24 3.40 -11.58
C ARG A 8 14.34 4.87 -11.14
N LYS A 9 14.15 5.81 -12.06
CA LYS A 9 14.17 7.25 -11.76
C LYS A 9 13.10 7.61 -10.73
N LEU A 10 11.86 7.19 -10.93
CA LEU A 10 10.77 7.43 -9.97
C LEU A 10 11.08 6.85 -8.59
N LEU A 11 11.60 5.62 -8.53
CA LEU A 11 11.96 4.99 -7.27
C LEU A 11 13.08 5.75 -6.56
N LEU A 12 14.06 6.30 -7.27
CA LEU A 12 15.13 7.10 -6.67
C LEU A 12 14.62 8.45 -6.16
N GLU A 13 13.81 9.15 -6.95
CA GLU A 13 13.33 10.51 -6.67
C GLU A 13 12.29 10.57 -5.55
N ASN A 14 11.49 9.51 -5.35
CA ASN A 14 10.47 9.48 -4.30
C ASN A 14 11.03 8.95 -2.99
N GLU A 15 10.93 9.72 -1.91
CA GLU A 15 11.37 9.29 -0.58
C GLU A 15 10.50 8.16 -0.02
N ILE A 16 9.19 8.24 -0.25
CA ILE A 16 8.20 7.31 0.30
C ILE A 16 7.24 6.85 -0.79
N ILE A 17 6.99 5.54 -0.82
CA ILE A 17 6.01 4.91 -1.70
C ILE A 17 4.86 4.43 -0.82
N ILE A 18 3.65 4.93 -1.05
CA ILE A 18 2.46 4.58 -0.27
C ILE A 18 1.48 3.86 -1.19
N ILE A 19 0.82 2.83 -0.68
CA ILE A 19 -0.22 2.11 -1.42
C ILE A 19 -1.59 2.28 -0.76
N ASP A 20 -2.65 2.35 -1.57
CA ASP A 20 -4.04 2.50 -1.13
C ASP A 20 -4.82 1.18 -1.24
N THR A 21 -6.02 1.10 -0.65
CA THR A 21 -6.82 -0.13 -0.67
C THR A 21 -7.15 -0.58 -2.09
N SER A 22 -7.51 0.33 -2.99
CA SER A 22 -7.85 -0.02 -4.39
C SER A 22 -6.70 -0.69 -5.12
N ALA A 23 -5.49 -0.14 -5.01
CA ALA A 23 -4.31 -0.70 -5.66
C ALA A 23 -3.93 -2.06 -5.07
N VAL A 24 -4.06 -2.27 -3.76
CA VAL A 24 -3.77 -3.59 -3.17
C VAL A 24 -4.86 -4.61 -3.54
N MET A 25 -6.14 -4.20 -3.59
CA MET A 25 -7.26 -5.10 -3.90
C MET A 25 -7.28 -5.58 -5.36
N ASP A 26 -6.59 -4.90 -6.26
CA ASP A 26 -6.22 -5.45 -7.57
C ASP A 26 -4.95 -6.30 -7.44
N PHE A 27 -5.12 -7.50 -6.87
CA PHE A 27 -4.01 -8.37 -6.53
C PHE A 27 -3.19 -8.82 -7.76
N GLU A 28 -3.79 -8.86 -8.96
CA GLU A 28 -3.07 -9.21 -10.19
C GLU A 28 -2.10 -8.10 -10.57
N GLN A 29 -2.57 -6.85 -10.59
CA GLN A 29 -1.69 -5.71 -10.85
C GLN A 29 -0.65 -5.51 -9.75
N LEU A 30 -1.03 -5.74 -8.48
CA LEU A 30 -0.09 -5.71 -7.35
C LEU A 30 1.03 -6.73 -7.53
N HIS A 31 0.69 -7.98 -7.85
CA HIS A 31 1.67 -9.04 -8.08
C HIS A 31 2.60 -8.71 -9.25
N GLN A 32 2.06 -8.19 -10.36
CA GLN A 32 2.88 -7.73 -11.49
C GLN A 32 3.78 -6.54 -11.12
N LEU A 33 3.30 -5.62 -10.28
CA LEU A 33 4.10 -4.51 -9.78
C LEU A 33 5.28 -5.03 -8.96
N VAL A 34 5.01 -5.87 -7.96
CA VAL A 34 6.04 -6.46 -7.08
C VAL A 34 7.12 -7.15 -7.91
N ASN A 35 6.76 -8.03 -8.84
CA ASN A 35 7.72 -8.73 -9.70
C ASN A 35 8.61 -7.79 -10.54
N ARG A 36 8.12 -6.59 -10.87
CA ARG A 36 8.89 -5.61 -11.65
C ARG A 36 9.82 -4.76 -10.80
N ILE A 37 9.43 -4.44 -9.56
CA ILE A 37 10.13 -3.42 -8.77
C ILE A 37 10.83 -3.95 -7.52
N GLU A 38 10.57 -5.19 -7.12
CA GLU A 38 11.14 -5.77 -5.89
C GLU A 38 12.67 -5.66 -5.85
N PHE A 39 13.34 -6.09 -6.91
CA PHE A 39 14.81 -5.98 -6.99
C PHE A 39 15.29 -4.53 -6.82
N LEU A 40 14.62 -3.57 -7.45
CA LEU A 40 14.99 -2.15 -7.38
C LEU A 40 14.73 -1.57 -5.98
N LEU A 41 13.65 -1.99 -5.31
CA LEU A 41 13.36 -1.60 -3.94
C LEU A 41 14.43 -2.10 -2.98
N LEU A 42 14.86 -3.36 -3.14
CA LEU A 42 15.97 -3.94 -2.37
C LEU A 42 17.29 -3.21 -2.66
N GLU A 43 17.61 -2.98 -3.93
CA GLU A 43 18.82 -2.24 -4.37
C GLU A 43 18.90 -0.85 -3.72
N PHE A 44 17.77 -0.14 -3.64
CA PHE A 44 17.71 1.20 -3.07
C PHE A 44 17.36 1.24 -1.58
N SER A 45 17.24 0.08 -0.93
CA SER A 45 16.81 -0.04 0.47
C SER A 45 15.50 0.71 0.76
N LYS A 46 14.55 0.66 -0.19
CA LYS A 46 13.23 1.29 -0.10
C LYS A 46 12.15 0.26 0.16
N LYS A 47 11.06 0.72 0.79
CA LYS A 47 9.87 -0.09 1.07
C LYS A 47 8.61 0.63 0.61
N ILE A 48 7.62 -0.16 0.24
CA ILE A 48 6.24 0.26 0.05
C ILE A 48 5.58 0.30 1.42
N VAL A 49 5.14 1.48 1.82
CA VAL A 49 4.39 1.70 3.05
C VAL A 49 2.94 1.32 2.82
N VAL A 50 2.45 0.37 3.62
CA VAL A 50 1.03 0.04 3.73
C VAL A 50 0.48 0.82 4.93
N PRO A 51 -0.35 1.86 4.71
CA PRO A 51 -0.96 2.58 5.81
C PRO A 51 -1.81 1.65 6.67
N LYS A 52 -1.81 1.88 7.99
CA LYS A 52 -2.66 1.10 8.91
C LYS A 52 -4.15 1.11 8.52
N ALA A 53 -4.65 2.22 7.97
CA ALA A 53 -6.03 2.30 7.48
C ALA A 53 -6.29 1.28 6.35
N VAL A 54 -5.36 1.16 5.41
CA VAL A 54 -5.41 0.17 4.31
C VAL A 54 -5.35 -1.24 4.88
N TRP A 55 -4.43 -1.49 5.81
CA TRP A 55 -4.31 -2.80 6.46
C TRP A 55 -5.61 -3.21 7.17
N ILE A 56 -6.23 -2.29 7.91
CA ILE A 56 -7.52 -2.52 8.58
C ILE A 56 -8.61 -2.82 7.55
N GLU A 57 -8.64 -2.10 6.43
CA GLU A 57 -9.64 -2.32 5.40
C GLU A 57 -9.50 -3.70 4.73
N LEU A 58 -8.27 -4.16 4.49
CA LEU A 58 -8.00 -5.52 4.01
C LEU A 58 -8.51 -6.56 5.01
N MET A 59 -8.21 -6.42 6.30
CA MET A 59 -8.71 -7.32 7.35
C MET A 59 -10.24 -7.35 7.41
N ARG A 60 -10.89 -6.20 7.20
CA ARG A 60 -12.35 -6.11 7.12
C ARG A 60 -12.89 -6.85 5.90
N HIS A 61 -12.21 -6.77 4.76
CA HIS A 61 -12.61 -7.48 3.55
C HIS A 61 -12.39 -8.99 3.61
N ILE A 62 -11.36 -9.48 4.31
CA ILE A 62 -11.19 -10.92 4.58
C ILE A 62 -12.41 -11.51 5.29
N ASN A 63 -13.06 -10.74 6.16
CA ASN A 63 -14.27 -11.16 6.88
C ASN A 63 -15.59 -10.82 6.13
N SER A 64 -15.50 -10.40 4.87
CA SER A 64 -16.66 -10.03 4.05
C SER A 64 -17.49 -11.26 3.66
N LYS A 65 -18.83 -11.12 3.70
CA LYS A 65 -19.75 -12.12 3.13
C LYS A 65 -19.74 -12.13 1.59
N LYS A 66 -19.19 -11.08 0.95
CA LYS A 66 -19.00 -11.03 -0.51
C LYS A 66 -17.71 -11.77 -0.85
N GLN A 67 -17.83 -12.95 -1.46
CA GLN A 67 -16.71 -13.83 -1.80
C GLN A 67 -15.63 -13.13 -2.62
N ASP A 68 -15.98 -12.36 -3.65
CA ASP A 68 -15.02 -11.60 -4.47
C ASP A 68 -14.14 -10.65 -3.63
N LYS A 69 -14.74 -9.91 -2.68
CA LYS A 69 -13.98 -9.01 -1.81
C LYS A 69 -13.09 -9.76 -0.83
N GLN A 70 -13.59 -10.88 -0.31
CA GLN A 70 -12.83 -11.73 0.59
C GLN A 70 -11.61 -12.33 -0.12
N GLU A 71 -11.79 -12.89 -1.32
CA GLU A 71 -10.72 -13.48 -2.11
C GLU A 71 -9.65 -12.45 -2.47
N LYS A 72 -10.05 -11.28 -3.00
CA LYS A 72 -9.12 -10.19 -3.31
C LYS A 72 -8.30 -9.76 -2.10
N ALA A 73 -8.94 -9.62 -0.95
CA ALA A 73 -8.26 -9.21 0.28
C ALA A 73 -7.31 -10.29 0.82
N LEU A 74 -7.68 -11.57 0.73
CA LEU A 74 -6.79 -12.68 1.10
C LEU A 74 -5.54 -12.68 0.20
N ARG A 75 -5.72 -12.60 -1.12
CA ARG A 75 -4.60 -12.56 -2.08
C ARG A 75 -3.69 -11.36 -1.89
N ALA A 76 -4.28 -10.19 -1.69
CA ALA A 76 -3.58 -8.96 -1.36
C ALA A 76 -2.66 -9.13 -0.13
N VAL A 77 -3.22 -9.70 0.95
CA VAL A 77 -2.49 -9.92 2.20
C VAL A 77 -1.39 -10.97 2.03
N ASP A 78 -1.65 -12.05 1.28
CA ASP A 78 -0.64 -13.05 0.96
C ASP A 78 0.57 -12.40 0.25
N ILE A 79 0.33 -11.56 -0.76
CA ILE A 79 1.40 -10.84 -1.47
C ILE A 79 2.18 -9.95 -0.51
N ILE A 80 1.51 -9.14 0.32
CA ILE A 80 2.20 -8.26 1.27
C ILE A 80 3.07 -9.08 2.24
N CYS A 81 2.53 -10.18 2.78
CA CYS A 81 3.21 -11.02 3.76
C CYS A 81 4.35 -11.87 3.17
N MET A 82 4.26 -12.25 1.90
CA MET A 82 5.30 -13.02 1.20
C MET A 82 6.53 -12.17 0.85
N HIS A 83 6.41 -10.84 0.88
CA HIS A 83 7.45 -9.89 0.49
C HIS A 83 7.82 -8.92 1.64
N PRO A 84 8.23 -9.42 2.83
CA PRO A 84 8.43 -8.61 4.04
C PRO A 84 9.59 -7.61 3.94
N ASP A 85 10.53 -7.85 3.02
CA ASP A 85 11.68 -6.96 2.83
C ASP A 85 11.31 -5.67 2.10
N ILE A 86 10.25 -5.69 1.29
CA ILE A 86 9.82 -4.54 0.49
C ILE A 86 8.50 -3.92 0.96
N PHE A 87 7.76 -4.54 1.87
CA PHE A 87 6.56 -3.96 2.47
C PHE A 87 6.78 -3.58 3.94
N GLU A 88 6.16 -2.49 4.37
CA GLU A 88 6.17 -2.07 5.77
C GLU A 88 4.78 -1.52 6.17
N ILE A 89 4.18 -2.10 7.20
CA ILE A 89 2.89 -1.64 7.73
C ILE A 89 3.15 -0.54 8.76
N LYS A 90 2.79 0.71 8.46
CA LYS A 90 3.00 1.85 9.38
C LYS A 90 1.70 2.38 9.97
N SER A 91 1.76 2.68 11.27
CA SER A 91 0.64 3.23 12.04
C SER A 91 0.55 4.76 12.01
N GLU A 92 1.67 5.43 11.75
CA GLU A 92 1.76 6.88 11.80
C GLU A 92 1.63 7.47 10.40
N TYR A 93 0.68 8.39 10.27
CA TYR A 93 0.47 9.18 9.07
C TYR A 93 1.75 9.94 8.73
N ILE A 94 2.25 9.73 7.51
CA ILE A 94 2.99 10.77 6.80
C ILE A 94 2.08 12.00 6.83
N ASP A 95 2.60 13.12 7.34
CA ASP A 95 1.84 14.32 7.68
C ASP A 95 0.72 14.56 6.67
N HIS A 96 -0.53 14.50 7.13
CA HIS A 96 -1.71 14.73 6.31
C HIS A 96 -1.59 16.00 5.47
N LYS A 97 -0.81 16.99 5.93
CA LYS A 97 -0.56 18.25 5.24
C LYS A 97 0.31 18.09 3.99
N GLU A 98 1.23 17.13 3.95
CA GLU A 98 1.99 16.79 2.74
C GLU A 98 1.17 15.94 1.78
N MET A 99 0.45 14.93 2.27
CA MET A 99 -0.46 14.14 1.43
C MET A 99 -1.53 15.03 0.79
N LEU A 100 -2.19 15.91 1.57
CA LEU A 100 -3.17 16.84 1.03
C LEU A 100 -2.56 17.81 0.03
N LYS A 101 -1.29 18.25 0.13
CA LYS A 101 -0.69 19.05 -0.95
C LYS A 101 -0.58 18.29 -2.27
N THR A 102 -0.38 16.98 -2.22
CA THR A 102 -0.33 16.12 -3.40
C THR A 102 -1.72 15.77 -3.95
N PHE A 103 -2.73 15.63 -3.08
CA PHE A 103 -4.10 15.26 -3.44
C PHE A 103 -5.08 16.44 -3.63
N VAL A 104 -4.85 17.62 -3.04
CA VAL A 104 -5.74 18.82 -3.15
C VAL A 104 -5.71 19.46 -4.55
N SER A 105 -4.92 18.91 -5.46
CA SER A 105 -5.10 19.14 -6.90
C SER A 105 -6.48 18.68 -7.39
N ASP A 106 -7.17 17.76 -6.69
CA ASP A 106 -8.51 17.34 -7.05
C ASP A 106 -9.38 16.94 -5.85
N SER A 107 -10.52 17.63 -5.73
CA SER A 107 -11.75 17.29 -4.98
C SER A 107 -11.80 17.44 -3.44
N LYS A 108 -12.75 18.29 -3.05
CA LYS A 108 -13.34 18.43 -1.71
C LYS A 108 -14.28 17.25 -1.44
N ASP A 109 -14.13 16.58 -0.29
CA ASP A 109 -15.20 16.29 0.66
C ASP A 109 -14.74 15.22 1.68
N GLY A 110 -15.08 15.46 2.95
CA GLY A 110 -14.46 14.80 4.10
C GLY A 110 -15.05 13.43 4.47
N VAL A 111 -14.37 12.78 5.40
CA VAL A 111 -14.86 12.36 6.74
C VAL A 111 -13.88 11.30 7.27
N VAL A 112 -13.18 11.63 8.36
CA VAL A 112 -12.37 10.70 9.16
C VAL A 112 -13.19 10.31 10.38
N GLN A 113 -13.42 9.02 10.61
CA GLN A 113 -13.87 8.53 11.90
C GLN A 113 -13.05 7.33 12.37
N ASN A 114 -12.53 7.51 13.57
CA ASN A 114 -11.50 6.75 14.28
C ASN A 114 -12.17 5.77 15.25
N ARG A 115 -11.86 4.46 15.25
CA ARG A 115 -12.04 3.54 16.42
C ARG A 115 -11.11 2.31 16.38
N SER A 116 -10.14 2.32 17.29
CA SER A 116 -9.67 1.29 18.23
C SER A 116 -9.30 -0.16 17.81
N ASN A 117 -8.06 -0.51 18.21
CA ASN A 117 -7.55 -1.77 18.82
C ASN A 117 -7.56 -3.11 18.05
N TYR A 118 -6.45 -3.44 17.37
CA TYR A 118 -5.82 -4.78 17.20
C TYR A 118 -4.37 -4.54 16.73
N CYS A 119 -3.31 -5.30 17.05
CA CYS A 119 -3.08 -6.50 17.85
C CYS A 119 -1.64 -6.39 18.44
N ARG A 120 -1.40 -6.92 19.65
CA ARG A 120 -0.04 -7.05 20.23
C ARG A 120 0.74 -8.11 19.44
N LEU A 121 1.96 -7.78 19.04
CA LEU A 121 2.95 -8.73 18.54
C LEU A 121 3.49 -9.53 19.72
N THR A 122 3.39 -10.86 19.67
CA THR A 122 4.20 -11.80 20.47
C THR A 122 5.45 -12.15 19.70
#